data_AF-A0A815PKY7-F1
#
_entry.id   AF-A0A815PKY7-F1
#
_cell.length_a   1.000
_cell.length_b   1.000
_cell.length_c   1.000
_cell.angle_alpha   90.00
_cell.angle_beta   90.00
_cell.angle_gamma   90.00
#
_symmetry.space_group_name_H-M   'P 1'
#
loop_
_entity.id
_entity.type
_entity.pdbx_description
1 polymer ?
#
loop_
_entity_poly.entity_id
_entity_poly.type
_entity_poly.pdbx_seq_one_letter_code
_entity_poly.pdbx_strand_id
1 'polypeptide(L)'
;MITLGNIIATIFVTFLDVNHEYRQWSNRADLALKICLICVFVWLLLFGHRLILYSATKGACIPLPGFYAYFDAYNEIFFKAICPPIVMIGLAHLLIRSVRGVIQRKVGLSDSKLPAIVACRSTIDQIDSRLTLMLILQTIIALITYIPFAIQLIYSNITQHWPKSTLRNAQESVFAQLTHLLSYTFFATSFYISIITNVGFRQQIKKFFKKSRLNDRSTNTNAAFRADLTITMHTK
;
A
#
# COMPACT_ATOMS: atom_id res chain seq x y z
N MET A 1 12.39 28.35 12.22
CA MET A 1 11.65 27.39 11.37
C MET A 1 12.16 26.00 11.66
N ILE A 2 11.41 25.21 12.44
CA ILE A 2 11.68 23.77 12.53
C ILE A 2 11.26 23.19 11.19
N THR A 3 12.21 22.70 10.41
CA THR A 3 11.90 22.10 9.11
C THR A 3 11.09 20.83 9.35
N LEU A 4 10.03 20.62 8.56
CA LEU A 4 9.21 19.40 8.60
C LEU A 4 10.09 18.13 8.54
N GLY A 5 11.21 18.22 7.82
CA GLY A 5 12.24 17.18 7.78
C GLY A 5 12.85 16.83 9.13
N ASN A 6 13.08 17.81 10.01
CA ASN A 6 13.56 17.56 11.37
C ASN A 6 12.48 16.87 12.22
N ILE A 7 11.21 17.22 12.07
CA ILE A 7 10.13 16.54 12.80
C ILE A 7 10.03 15.07 12.33
N ILE A 8 10.07 14.83 11.02
CA ILE A 8 10.05 13.48 10.46
C ILE A 8 11.29 12.70 10.90
N ALA A 9 12.48 13.30 10.86
CA ALA A 9 13.72 12.68 11.31
C ALA A 9 13.69 12.38 12.82
N THR A 10 13.19 13.29 13.66
CA THR A 10 13.06 13.06 15.10
C THR A 10 12.03 11.99 15.40
N ILE A 11 10.90 11.94 14.68
CA ILE A 11 9.92 10.84 14.79
C ILE A 11 10.57 9.53 14.37
N PHE A 12 11.35 9.52 13.29
CA PHE A 12 12.04 8.32 12.80
C PHE A 12 13.14 7.86 13.77
N VAL A 13 13.90 8.78 14.36
CA VAL A 13 14.95 8.51 15.34
C VAL A 13 14.36 8.04 16.66
N THR A 14 13.34 8.72 17.20
CA THR A 14 12.63 8.24 18.41
C THR A 14 11.96 6.89 18.15
N PHE A 15 11.46 6.64 16.94
CA PHE A 15 10.95 5.34 16.53
C PHE A 15 12.04 4.24 16.51
N LEU A 16 13.26 4.58 16.08
CA LEU A 16 14.40 3.64 16.13
C LEU A 16 14.88 3.39 17.57
N ASP A 17 14.86 4.42 18.41
CA ASP A 17 15.45 4.42 19.76
C ASP A 17 14.56 3.73 20.82
N VAL A 18 13.24 3.72 20.63
CA VAL A 18 12.28 3.00 21.51
C VAL A 18 12.49 1.47 21.54
N ASN A 19 13.41 0.92 20.74
CA ASN A 19 13.66 -0.51 20.65
C ASN A 19 14.64 -1.10 21.69
N HIS A 20 15.20 -0.32 22.61
CA HIS A 20 16.22 -0.85 23.54
C HIS A 20 15.68 -1.45 24.85
N GLU A 21 14.45 -1.16 25.29
CA GLU A 21 13.87 -1.78 26.50
C GLU A 21 12.78 -2.81 26.17
N TYR A 22 13.24 -4.06 26.11
CA TYR A 22 12.44 -5.26 25.90
C TYR A 22 11.66 -5.67 27.16
N ARG A 23 10.32 -5.52 27.24
CA ARG A 23 9.46 -6.59 27.83
C ARG A 23 7.92 -6.54 27.81
N GLN A 24 7.19 -5.68 27.09
CA GLN A 24 5.73 -5.88 27.01
C GLN A 24 5.17 -5.70 25.60
N TRP A 25 4.70 -6.81 25.02
CA TRP A 25 3.94 -6.85 23.76
C TRP A 25 2.67 -5.96 23.81
N SER A 26 2.11 -5.71 25.00
CA SER A 26 1.03 -4.75 25.22
C SER A 26 1.34 -3.36 24.64
N ASN A 27 2.60 -2.92 24.74
CA ASN A 27 3.00 -1.58 24.32
C ASN A 27 3.20 -1.45 22.79
N ARG A 28 3.27 -2.56 22.04
CA ARG A 28 3.43 -2.53 20.58
C ARG A 28 2.15 -2.12 19.86
N ALA A 29 1.01 -2.60 20.35
CA ALA A 29 -0.29 -2.21 19.80
C ALA A 29 -0.55 -0.72 20.05
N ASP A 30 -0.23 -0.23 21.25
CA ASP A 30 -0.33 1.19 21.59
C ASP A 30 0.64 2.05 20.77
N LEU A 31 1.89 1.61 20.57
CA LEU A 31 2.84 2.29 19.69
C LEU A 31 2.35 2.34 18.24
N ALA A 32 1.88 1.22 17.69
CA ALA A 32 1.33 1.16 16.33
C ALA A 32 0.11 2.07 16.17
N LEU A 33 -0.77 2.11 17.18
CA LEU A 33 -1.92 3.01 17.23
C LEU A 33 -1.48 4.47 17.25
N LYS A 34 -0.52 4.83 18.12
CA LYS A 34 0.06 6.18 18.18
C LYS A 34 0.64 6.61 16.84
N ILE A 35 1.38 5.73 16.17
CA ILE A 35 1.92 6.00 14.82
C ILE A 35 0.79 6.21 13.82
N CYS A 36 -0.22 5.34 13.83
CA CYS A 36 -1.37 5.48 12.95
C CYS A 36 -2.10 6.81 13.17
N LEU A 37 -2.33 7.20 14.43
CA LEU A 37 -2.94 8.48 14.80
C LEU A 37 -2.09 9.67 14.34
N ILE A 38 -0.77 9.62 14.55
CA ILE A 38 0.16 10.67 14.08
C ILE A 38 0.12 10.76 12.55
N CYS A 39 0.17 9.65 11.84
CA CYS A 39 0.08 9.63 10.38
C CYS A 39 -1.24 10.23 9.90
N VAL A 40 -2.39 9.82 10.48
CA VAL A 40 -3.71 10.37 10.14
C VAL A 40 -3.77 11.86 10.42
N PHE A 41 -3.25 12.31 11.58
CA PHE A 41 -3.22 13.72 11.94
C PHE A 41 -2.37 14.56 10.99
N VAL A 42 -1.17 14.08 10.63
CA VAL A 42 -0.31 14.73 9.62
C VAL A 42 -1.04 14.82 8.28
N TRP A 43 -1.71 13.75 7.85
CA TRP A 43 -2.52 13.77 6.63
C TRP A 43 -3.67 14.77 6.70
N LEU A 44 -4.40 14.84 7.81
CA LEU A 44 -5.47 15.82 8.02
C LEU A 44 -4.96 17.25 7.98
N LEU A 45 -3.82 17.55 8.58
CA LEU A 45 -3.18 18.86 8.48
C LEU A 45 -2.80 19.19 7.04
N LEU A 46 -2.24 18.22 6.30
CA LEU A 46 -1.90 18.38 4.89
C LEU A 46 -3.15 18.58 4.01
N PHE A 47 -4.26 17.89 4.27
CA PHE A 47 -5.50 18.15 3.53
C PHE A 47 -6.15 19.48 3.93
N GLY A 48 -6.15 19.79 5.23
CA GLY A 48 -6.72 21.02 5.77
C GLY A 48 -6.04 22.28 5.23
N HIS A 49 -4.71 22.28 5.15
CA HIS A 49 -3.98 23.44 4.60
C HIS A 49 -4.31 23.68 3.11
N ARG A 50 -4.47 22.61 2.32
CA ARG A 50 -4.88 22.72 0.90
C ARG A 50 -6.30 23.25 0.77
N LEU A 51 -7.21 22.83 1.64
CA LEU A 51 -8.61 23.27 1.58
C LEU A 51 -8.75 24.79 1.82
N ILE A 52 -7.90 25.37 2.67
CA ILE A 52 -7.92 26.81 2.99
C ILE A 52 -7.22 27.65 1.91
N LEU A 53 -6.14 27.12 1.31
CA LEU A 53 -5.22 27.89 0.45
C LEU A 53 -5.41 27.65 -1.05
N TYR A 54 -6.48 26.96 -1.43
CA TYR A 54 -6.89 26.78 -2.82
C TYR A 54 -8.07 27.70 -3.15
N SER A 55 -8.02 28.29 -4.33
CA SER A 55 -9.12 29.10 -4.87
C SER A 55 -9.78 28.38 -6.03
N ALA A 56 -11.11 28.31 -6.00
CA ALA A 56 -11.91 27.81 -7.12
C ALA A 56 -12.06 28.92 -8.17
N THR A 57 -11.13 28.97 -9.13
CA THR A 57 -11.12 30.00 -10.18
C THR A 57 -11.43 29.35 -11.51
N LYS A 58 -12.49 29.80 -12.20
CA LYS A 58 -12.91 29.27 -13.51
C LYS A 58 -13.15 27.74 -13.55
N GLY A 59 -13.72 27.18 -12.48
CA GLY A 59 -14.01 25.75 -12.38
C GLY A 59 -12.78 24.86 -12.15
N ALA A 60 -11.60 25.44 -11.94
CA ALA A 60 -10.39 24.73 -11.52
C ALA A 60 -10.00 25.13 -10.09
N CYS A 61 -9.60 24.13 -9.30
CA CYS A 61 -8.98 24.35 -8.00
C CYS A 61 -7.48 24.57 -8.20
N ILE A 62 -7.04 25.83 -8.09
CA ILE A 62 -5.64 26.22 -8.23
C ILE A 62 -5.11 26.79 -6.91
N PRO A 63 -3.83 26.55 -6.57
CA PRO A 63 -3.23 27.17 -5.40
C PRO A 63 -3.21 28.70 -5.56
N LEU A 64 -3.33 29.43 -4.45
CA LEU A 64 -3.16 30.89 -4.49
C LEU A 64 -1.81 31.28 -5.11
N PRO A 65 -1.77 32.30 -6.00
CA PRO A 65 -0.53 32.71 -6.66
C PRO A 65 0.47 33.28 -5.64
N GLY A 66 1.76 33.21 -5.98
CA GLY A 66 2.87 33.69 -5.14
C GLY A 66 3.63 32.54 -4.47
N PHE A 67 4.10 32.78 -3.24
CA PHE A 67 4.93 31.83 -2.49
C PHE A 67 4.24 30.46 -2.28
N TYR A 68 2.92 30.45 -2.09
CA TYR A 68 2.18 29.22 -1.83
C TYR A 68 2.17 28.25 -3.02
N ALA A 69 2.12 28.75 -4.26
CA ALA A 69 2.19 27.90 -5.45
C ALA A 69 3.50 27.10 -5.52
N TYR A 70 4.64 27.73 -5.18
CA TYR A 70 5.92 27.03 -5.10
C TYR A 70 5.94 26.02 -3.95
N PHE A 71 5.46 26.41 -2.76
CA PHE A 71 5.38 25.52 -1.60
C PHE A 71 4.53 24.28 -1.90
N ASP A 72 3.38 24.45 -2.55
CA ASP A 72 2.50 23.35 -2.93
C ASP A 72 3.14 22.42 -3.97
N ALA A 73 3.83 22.96 -4.98
CA ALA A 73 4.60 22.17 -5.94
C ALA A 73 5.69 21.33 -5.27
N TYR A 74 6.46 21.91 -4.34
CA TYR A 74 7.48 21.17 -3.58
C TYR A 74 6.87 20.11 -2.67
N ASN A 75 5.77 20.43 -1.98
CA ASN A 75 5.06 19.44 -1.17
C ASN A 75 4.51 18.30 -2.02
N GLU A 76 3.99 18.60 -3.21
CA GLU A 76 3.49 17.59 -4.11
C GLU A 76 4.59 16.59 -4.50
N ILE A 77 5.77 17.09 -4.89
CA ILE A 77 6.93 16.25 -5.18
C ILE A 77 7.34 15.46 -3.93
N PHE A 78 7.49 16.11 -2.78
CA PHE A 78 7.97 15.46 -1.57
C PHE A 78 7.03 14.34 -1.10
N PHE A 79 5.73 14.61 -1.01
CA PHE A 79 4.75 13.67 -0.47
C PHE A 79 4.29 12.62 -1.48
N LYS A 80 4.23 12.92 -2.78
CA LYS A 80 3.80 11.94 -3.79
C LYS A 80 4.95 11.09 -4.34
N ALA A 81 6.16 11.66 -4.48
CA ALA A 81 7.27 10.98 -5.11
C ALA A 81 8.31 10.44 -4.11
N ILE A 82 8.72 11.23 -3.12
CA ILE A 82 9.88 10.87 -2.27
C ILE A 82 9.46 10.12 -1.00
N CYS A 83 8.43 10.59 -0.31
CA CYS A 83 8.01 10.05 0.97
C CYS A 83 7.55 8.57 0.89
N PRO A 84 6.69 8.16 -0.05
CA PRO A 84 6.21 6.78 -0.12
C PRO A 84 7.31 5.72 -0.23
N PRO A 85 8.30 5.81 -1.15
CA PRO A 85 9.35 4.82 -1.23
C PRO A 85 10.26 4.81 0.01
N ILE A 86 10.55 5.95 0.63
CA ILE A 86 11.35 6.01 1.86
C ILE A 86 10.64 5.28 3.00
N VAL A 87 9.34 5.55 3.20
CA VAL A 87 8.54 4.89 4.23
C VAL A 87 8.44 3.39 3.95
N MET A 88 8.21 2.99 2.70
CA MET A 88 8.14 1.58 2.30
C MET A 88 9.46 0.84 2.56
N ILE A 89 10.60 1.43 2.19
CA ILE A 89 11.93 0.86 2.44
C ILE A 89 12.18 0.74 3.96
N GLY A 90 11.83 1.79 4.71
CA GLY A 90 11.96 1.79 6.17
C GLY A 90 11.14 0.67 6.82
N LEU A 91 9.86 0.55 6.48
CA LEU A 91 8.97 -0.50 6.98
C LEU A 91 9.45 -1.90 6.57
N ALA A 92 9.87 -2.09 5.33
CA ALA A 92 10.42 -3.36 4.86
C ALA A 92 11.68 -3.74 5.65
N HIS A 93 12.59 -2.78 5.89
CA HIS A 93 13.80 -3.01 6.68
C HIS A 93 13.48 -3.39 8.13
N LEU A 94 12.57 -2.67 8.78
CA LEU A 94 12.14 -2.94 10.15
C LEU A 94 11.50 -4.33 10.28
N LEU A 95 10.68 -4.70 9.29
CA LEU A 95 10.05 -6.01 9.26
C LEU A 95 11.09 -7.12 9.12
N ILE A 96 12.05 -6.99 8.19
CA ILE A 96 13.14 -7.95 8.03
C ILE A 96 13.96 -8.07 9.33
N ARG A 97 14.28 -6.94 9.97
CA ARG A 97 15.02 -6.94 11.24
C ARG A 97 14.23 -7.63 12.36
N SER A 98 12.93 -7.39 12.43
CA SER A 98 12.06 -8.01 13.43
C SER A 98 11.99 -9.54 13.26
N VAL A 99 11.87 -10.03 12.01
CA VAL A 99 11.86 -11.46 11.68
C VAL A 99 13.20 -12.11 12.03
N ARG A 100 14.32 -11.47 11.66
CA ARG A 100 15.67 -11.98 11.98
C ARG A 100 15.90 -12.06 13.48
N GLY A 101 15.47 -11.06 14.25
CA GLY A 101 15.59 -11.06 15.71
C GLY A 101 14.82 -12.19 16.39
N VAL A 102 13.64 -12.52 15.86
CA VAL A 102 12.84 -13.67 16.32
C VAL A 102 13.54 -15.00 16.01
N ILE A 103 14.17 -15.13 14.83
CA ILE A 103 14.90 -16.34 14.45
C ILE A 103 16.14 -16.54 15.33
N GLN A 104 16.97 -15.50 15.52
CA GLN A 104 18.24 -15.59 16.25
C GLN A 104 18.07 -15.98 17.72
N ARG A 105 17.07 -15.43 18.41
CA ARG A 105 16.85 -15.73 19.84
C ARG A 105 16.44 -17.17 20.12
N LYS A 106 15.90 -17.85 19.11
CA LYS A 106 15.33 -19.18 19.28
C LYS A 106 16.30 -20.32 18.97
N VAL A 107 17.58 -20.02 18.69
CA VAL A 107 18.64 -21.03 18.46
C VAL A 107 19.34 -21.43 19.77
N GLY A 108 19.17 -20.68 20.86
CA GLY A 108 19.92 -20.90 22.12
C GLY A 108 19.28 -21.81 23.18
N LEU A 109 18.01 -22.22 23.05
CA LEU A 109 17.31 -23.05 24.04
C LEU A 109 16.77 -24.33 23.38
N SER A 110 17.67 -25.27 23.12
CA SER A 110 17.36 -26.57 22.54
C SER A 110 17.59 -27.68 23.56
N ASP A 111 16.92 -27.60 24.72
CA ASP A 111 16.81 -28.73 25.64
C ASP A 111 15.65 -29.66 25.20
N SER A 112 15.96 -30.42 24.16
CA SER A 112 15.59 -31.80 23.81
C SER A 112 14.20 -32.44 24.04
N LYS A 113 13.16 -31.84 24.67
CA LYS A 113 11.99 -32.68 25.10
C LYS A 113 10.55 -32.33 24.67
N LEU A 114 10.25 -31.32 23.85
CA LEU A 114 8.86 -31.08 23.42
C LEU A 114 8.62 -31.05 21.89
N PRO A 115 8.16 -32.16 21.26
CA PRO A 115 7.93 -32.25 19.80
C PRO A 115 6.76 -31.38 19.29
N ALA A 116 5.75 -31.11 20.14
CA ALA A 116 4.59 -30.30 19.74
C ALA A 116 4.93 -28.81 19.48
N ILE A 117 5.91 -28.26 20.21
CA ILE A 117 6.34 -26.85 20.04
C ILE A 117 7.10 -26.68 18.71
N VAL A 118 7.81 -27.73 18.25
CA VAL A 118 8.57 -27.70 17.00
C VAL A 118 7.64 -27.61 15.77
N ALA A 119 6.51 -28.33 15.78
CA ALA A 119 5.55 -28.32 14.66
C ALA A 119 4.81 -26.97 14.52
N CYS A 120 4.38 -26.36 15.63
CA CYS A 120 3.77 -25.02 15.58
C CYS A 120 4.77 -23.96 15.08
N ARG A 121 6.05 -24.12 15.42
CA ARG A 121 7.12 -23.18 15.08
C ARG A 121 7.42 -23.14 13.57
N SER A 122 7.49 -24.29 12.91
CA SER A 122 7.76 -24.35 11.46
C SER A 122 6.70 -23.63 10.63
N THR A 123 5.44 -23.62 11.09
CA THR A 123 4.34 -22.94 10.42
C THR A 123 4.48 -21.42 10.51
N ILE A 124 4.86 -20.89 11.68
CA ILE A 124 5.06 -19.43 11.87
C ILE A 124 6.23 -18.94 11.01
N ASP A 125 7.36 -19.65 11.01
CA ASP A 125 8.53 -19.25 10.24
C ASP A 125 8.24 -19.23 8.72
N GLN A 126 7.38 -20.15 8.23
CA GLN A 126 6.91 -20.14 6.84
C GLN A 126 6.00 -18.94 6.52
N ILE A 127 5.15 -18.52 7.46
CA ILE A 127 4.29 -17.34 7.28
C ILE A 127 5.15 -16.08 7.19
N ASP A 128 6.12 -15.92 8.09
CA ASP A 128 7.02 -14.76 8.13
C ASP A 128 7.89 -14.66 6.86
N SER A 129 8.43 -15.80 6.39
CA SER A 129 9.21 -15.84 5.15
C SER A 129 8.38 -15.42 3.93
N ARG A 130 7.12 -15.88 3.84
CA ARG A 130 6.20 -15.51 2.75
C ARG A 130 5.81 -14.03 2.81
N LEU A 131 5.54 -13.51 4.01
CA LEU A 131 5.25 -12.09 4.21
C LEU A 131 6.44 -11.22 3.79
N THR A 132 7.65 -11.63 4.16
CA THR A 132 8.89 -10.93 3.77
C THR A 132 9.07 -10.93 2.25
N LEU A 133 8.87 -12.09 1.59
CA LEU A 133 8.95 -12.18 0.13
C LEU A 133 7.90 -11.28 -0.55
N MET A 134 6.67 -11.26 -0.04
CA MET A 134 5.59 -10.40 -0.53
C MET A 134 6.00 -8.92 -0.49
N LEU A 135 6.55 -8.46 0.63
CA LEU A 135 6.98 -7.07 0.82
C LEU A 135 8.17 -6.71 -0.07
N ILE A 136 9.14 -7.61 -0.24
CA ILE A 136 10.27 -7.38 -1.16
C ILE A 136 9.76 -7.22 -2.59
N LEU A 137 8.89 -8.11 -3.05
CA LEU A 137 8.30 -8.02 -4.40
C LEU A 137 7.50 -6.73 -4.58
N GLN A 138 6.64 -6.38 -3.61
CA GLN A 138 5.89 -5.12 -3.65
C GLN A 138 6.82 -3.90 -3.69
N THR A 139 7.91 -3.91 -2.93
CA THR A 139 8.89 -2.82 -2.91
C THR A 139 9.61 -2.67 -4.25
N ILE A 140 10.01 -3.78 -4.89
CA ILE A 140 10.65 -3.75 -6.21
C ILE A 140 9.69 -3.18 -7.26
N ILE A 141 8.44 -3.65 -7.31
CA ILE A 141 7.45 -3.12 -8.26
C ILE A 141 7.13 -1.66 -7.96
N ALA A 142 7.04 -1.28 -6.68
CA ALA A 142 6.86 0.12 -6.28
C ALA A 142 7.99 1.00 -6.83
N LEU A 143 9.26 0.60 -6.70
CA LEU A 143 10.38 1.39 -7.22
C LEU A 143 10.32 1.55 -8.74
N ILE A 144 10.05 0.47 -9.47
CA ILE A 144 9.96 0.50 -10.95
C ILE A 144 8.83 1.42 -11.43
N THR A 145 7.72 1.48 -10.69
CA THR A 145 6.54 2.29 -11.05
C THR A 145 6.62 3.73 -10.56
N TYR A 146 7.14 3.98 -9.35
CA TYR A 146 7.22 5.31 -8.74
C TYR A 146 8.36 6.15 -9.28
N ILE A 147 9.52 5.58 -9.65
CA ILE A 147 10.65 6.36 -10.16
C ILE A 147 10.27 7.14 -11.45
N PRO A 148 9.66 6.51 -12.48
CA PRO A 148 9.21 7.24 -13.68
C PRO A 148 8.20 8.34 -13.35
N PHE A 149 7.27 8.07 -12.43
CA PHE A 149 6.28 9.04 -11.98
C PHE A 149 6.94 10.24 -11.28
N ALA A 150 7.89 10.01 -10.38
CA ALA A 150 8.65 11.04 -9.70
C ALA A 150 9.42 11.93 -10.68
N ILE A 151 10.11 11.31 -11.64
CA ILE A 151 10.87 12.02 -12.68
C ILE A 151 9.93 12.90 -13.51
N GLN A 152 8.79 12.36 -13.95
CA GLN A 152 7.79 13.10 -14.72
C GLN A 152 7.22 14.28 -13.93
N LEU A 153 6.95 14.10 -12.64
CA LEU A 153 6.41 15.16 -11.78
C LEU A 153 7.43 16.28 -11.56
N ILE A 154 8.69 15.95 -11.30
CA ILE A 154 9.79 16.93 -11.17
C ILE A 154 9.97 17.68 -12.49
N TYR A 155 10.02 16.95 -13.61
CA TYR A 155 10.15 17.54 -14.93
C TYR A 155 9.00 18.50 -15.27
N SER A 156 7.76 18.10 -14.97
CA SER A 156 6.57 18.91 -15.22
C SER A 156 6.60 20.20 -14.40
N ASN A 157 6.98 20.14 -13.13
CA ASN A 157 7.11 21.31 -12.26
C ASN A 157 8.22 22.27 -12.73
N ILE A 158 9.40 21.76 -13.10
CA ILE A 158 10.52 22.60 -13.57
C ILE A 158 10.18 23.31 -14.89
N THR A 159 9.52 22.59 -15.80
CA THR A 159 9.25 23.09 -17.16
C THR A 159 7.89 23.77 -17.30
N GLN A 160 7.14 23.97 -16.21
CA GLN A 160 5.77 24.53 -16.25
C GLN A 160 5.71 25.93 -16.89
N HIS A 161 6.74 26.75 -16.69
CA HIS A 161 6.80 28.12 -17.19
C HIS A 161 7.60 28.28 -18.48
N TRP A 162 8.12 27.19 -19.05
CA TRP A 162 8.94 27.26 -20.25
C TRP A 162 8.04 27.28 -21.49
N PRO A 163 8.32 28.15 -22.49
CA PRO A 163 7.59 28.11 -23.75
C PRO A 163 7.87 26.79 -24.47
N LYS A 164 6.80 26.04 -24.79
CA LYS A 164 6.88 24.73 -25.43
C LYS A 164 6.15 24.76 -26.77
N SER A 165 6.70 24.06 -27.76
CA SER A 165 5.99 23.81 -29.01
C SER A 165 4.79 22.90 -28.77
N THR A 166 3.78 22.99 -29.64
CA THR A 166 2.57 22.15 -29.59
C THR A 166 2.91 20.65 -29.62
N LEU A 167 3.89 20.26 -30.44
CA LEU A 167 4.39 18.88 -30.52
C LEU A 167 4.98 18.40 -29.19
N ARG A 168 5.82 19.22 -28.54
CA ARG A 168 6.41 18.87 -27.24
C ARG A 168 5.36 18.73 -26.15
N ASN A 169 4.37 19.61 -26.14
CA ASN A 169 3.26 19.53 -25.18
C ASN A 169 2.45 18.23 -25.36
N ALA A 170 2.22 17.81 -26.61
CA ALA A 170 1.57 16.54 -26.90
C ALA A 170 2.40 15.33 -26.41
N GLN A 171 3.72 15.33 -26.63
CA GLN A 171 4.62 14.28 -26.13
C GLN A 171 4.60 14.20 -24.60
N GLU A 172 4.73 15.33 -23.91
CA GLU A 172 4.69 15.38 -22.45
C GLU A 172 3.36 14.87 -21.90
N SER A 173 2.24 15.18 -22.55
CA SER A 173 0.92 14.66 -22.18
C SER A 173 0.84 13.14 -22.32
N VAL A 174 1.40 12.56 -23.39
CA VAL A 174 1.44 11.10 -23.59
C VAL A 174 2.29 10.44 -22.50
N PHE A 175 3.46 10.99 -22.19
CA PHE A 175 4.31 10.48 -21.11
C PHE A 175 3.66 10.60 -19.72
N ALA A 176 2.93 11.69 -19.46
CA ALA A 176 2.16 11.86 -18.22
C ALA A 176 1.06 10.79 -18.10
N GLN A 177 0.31 10.52 -19.17
CA GLN A 177 -0.70 9.46 -19.15
C GLN A 177 -0.09 8.07 -19.01
N LEU A 178 1.04 7.80 -19.66
CA LEU A 178 1.74 6.53 -19.54
C LEU A 178 2.25 6.29 -18.11
N THR A 179 2.83 7.32 -17.48
CA THR A 179 3.29 7.22 -16.08
C THR A 179 2.13 7.06 -15.10
N HIS A 180 0.98 7.70 -15.35
CA HIS A 180 -0.24 7.46 -14.60
C HIS A 180 -0.76 6.02 -14.79
N LEU A 181 -0.73 5.49 -16.01
CA LEU A 181 -1.10 4.10 -16.26
C LEU A 181 -0.18 3.14 -15.50
N LEU A 182 1.13 3.39 -15.51
CA LEU A 182 2.11 2.62 -14.75
C LEU A 182 1.82 2.66 -13.25
N SER A 183 1.46 3.81 -12.68
CA SER A 183 1.10 3.89 -11.26
C SER A 183 -0.19 3.11 -10.94
N TYR A 184 -1.16 3.03 -11.86
CA TYR A 184 -2.31 2.14 -11.69
C TYR A 184 -1.94 0.65 -11.73
N THR A 185 -0.94 0.26 -12.54
CA THR A 185 -0.48 -1.14 -12.56
C THR A 185 0.12 -1.57 -11.22
N PHE A 186 0.70 -0.65 -10.42
CA PHE A 186 1.17 -0.95 -9.06
C PHE A 186 0.04 -1.47 -8.14
N PHE A 187 -1.16 -0.87 -8.21
CA PHE A 187 -2.31 -1.32 -7.42
C PHE A 187 -2.80 -2.70 -7.87
N ALA A 188 -2.87 -2.92 -9.18
CA ALA A 188 -3.26 -4.22 -9.73
C ALA A 188 -2.24 -5.31 -9.39
N THR A 189 -0.94 -5.04 -9.57
CA THR A 189 0.14 -5.99 -9.26
C THR A 189 0.20 -6.35 -7.79
N SER A 190 -0.11 -5.43 -6.88
CA SER A 190 -0.19 -5.73 -5.44
C SER A 190 -1.18 -6.85 -5.14
N PHE A 191 -2.35 -6.85 -5.80
CA PHE A 191 -3.32 -7.94 -5.71
C PHE A 191 -2.77 -9.26 -6.27
N TYR A 192 -2.13 -9.24 -7.44
CA TYR A 192 -1.53 -10.44 -8.02
C TYR A 192 -0.38 -11.01 -7.18
N ILE A 193 0.47 -10.17 -6.61
CA ILE A 193 1.53 -10.60 -5.69
C ILE A 193 0.89 -11.29 -4.47
N SER A 194 -0.17 -10.73 -3.89
CA SER A 194 -0.88 -11.37 -2.78
C SER A 194 -1.44 -12.74 -3.16
N ILE A 195 -1.97 -12.92 -4.39
CA ILE A 195 -2.39 -14.24 -4.89
C ILE A 195 -1.21 -15.21 -5.01
N ILE A 196 -0.08 -14.76 -5.56
CA ILE A 196 1.08 -15.64 -5.82
C ILE A 196 1.80 -16.03 -4.52
N THR A 197 1.83 -15.15 -3.52
CA THR A 197 2.58 -15.37 -2.28
C THR A 197 1.74 -16.03 -1.17
N ASN A 198 0.45 -15.70 -1.06
CA ASN A 198 -0.40 -16.16 0.04
C ASN A 198 -1.26 -17.38 -0.34
N VAL A 199 -0.84 -18.57 0.12
CA VAL A 199 -1.59 -19.82 -0.06
C VAL A 199 -3.00 -19.75 0.52
N GLY A 200 -3.17 -19.14 1.69
CA GLY A 200 -4.47 -19.01 2.34
C GLY A 200 -5.43 -18.16 1.52
N PHE A 201 -4.94 -17.06 0.96
CA PHE A 201 -5.71 -16.20 0.05
C PHE A 201 -6.14 -16.96 -1.20
N ARG A 202 -5.25 -17.74 -1.82
CA ARG A 202 -5.61 -18.62 -2.96
C ARG A 202 -6.71 -19.62 -2.60
N GLN A 203 -6.63 -20.22 -1.42
CA GLN A 203 -7.65 -21.17 -0.96
C GLN A 203 -9.00 -20.48 -0.77
N GLN A 204 -9.03 -19.26 -0.21
CA GLN A 204 -10.26 -18.49 -0.07
C GLN A 204 -10.87 -18.12 -1.43
N ILE A 205 -10.06 -17.66 -2.38
CA ILE A 205 -10.51 -17.36 -3.75
C ILE A 205 -11.09 -18.61 -4.41
N LYS A 206 -10.41 -19.76 -4.31
CA LYS A 206 -10.92 -21.04 -4.84
C LYS A 206 -12.25 -21.43 -4.20
N LYS A 207 -12.39 -21.25 -2.88
CA LYS A 207 -13.65 -21.51 -2.15
C LYS A 207 -14.77 -20.58 -2.61
N PHE A 208 -14.48 -19.30 -2.80
CA PHE A 208 -15.44 -18.30 -3.29
C PHE A 208 -15.97 -18.68 -4.68
N PHE A 209 -15.09 -18.94 -5.64
CA PHE A 209 -15.49 -19.36 -6.99
C PHE A 209 -16.23 -20.71 -7.01
N LYS A 210 -15.83 -21.67 -6.16
CA LYS A 210 -16.55 -22.94 -6.02
C LYS A 210 -17.96 -22.73 -5.48
N LYS A 211 -18.14 -21.82 -4.50
CA LYS A 211 -19.44 -21.48 -3.92
C LYS A 211 -20.35 -20.80 -4.95
N SER A 212 -19.86 -19.83 -5.73
CA SER A 212 -20.66 -19.18 -6.77
C SER A 212 -21.16 -20.19 -7.81
N ARG A 213 -20.28 -21.08 -8.30
CA ARG A 213 -20.69 -22.13 -9.26
C ARG A 213 -21.75 -23.09 -8.72
N LEU A 214 -21.72 -23.39 -7.42
CA LEU A 214 -22.76 -24.22 -6.78
C LEU A 214 -24.08 -23.48 -6.64
N ASN A 215 -24.04 -22.17 -6.35
CA ASN A 215 -25.23 -21.34 -6.25
C ASN A 215 -25.94 -21.21 -7.60
N ASP A 216 -25.19 -20.98 -8.68
CA ASP A 216 -25.74 -20.88 -10.04
C ASP A 216 -26.39 -22.19 -10.52
N ARG A 217 -25.83 -23.35 -10.11
CA ARG A 217 -26.44 -24.65 -10.39
C ARG A 217 -27.74 -24.86 -9.61
N SER A 218 -27.81 -24.40 -8.36
CA SER A 218 -29.02 -24.48 -7.53
C SER A 218 -30.14 -23.62 -8.12
N THR A 219 -29.86 -22.39 -8.56
CA THR A 219 -30.86 -21.54 -9.19
C THR A 219 -31.37 -22.11 -10.51
N ASN A 220 -30.50 -22.68 -11.34
CA ASN A 220 -30.90 -23.27 -12.61
C ASN A 220 -31.73 -24.55 -12.44
N THR A 221 -31.41 -25.39 -11.46
CA THR A 221 -32.20 -26.60 -11.15
C THR A 221 -33.58 -26.24 -10.60
N ASN A 222 -33.66 -25.24 -9.72
CA ASN A 222 -34.95 -24.75 -9.22
C ASN A 222 -35.81 -24.10 -10.32
N ALA A 223 -35.19 -23.39 -11.27
CA ALA A 223 -35.90 -22.82 -12.42
C ALA A 223 -36.44 -23.91 -13.36
N ALA A 224 -35.63 -24.93 -13.66
CA ALA A 224 -36.07 -26.07 -14.47
C ALA A 224 -37.22 -26.84 -13.83
N PHE A 225 -37.14 -27.11 -12.51
CA PHE A 225 -38.19 -27.78 -11.76
C PHE A 225 -39.52 -26.98 -11.75
N ARG A 226 -39.44 -25.64 -11.63
CA ARG A 226 -40.63 -24.78 -11.73
C ARG A 226 -41.26 -24.80 -13.12
N ALA A 227 -40.44 -24.80 -14.19
CA ALA A 227 -40.96 -24.84 -15.55
C ALA A 227 -41.75 -26.14 -15.80
N ASP A 228 -41.25 -27.27 -15.31
CA ASP A 228 -41.88 -28.59 -15.45
C ASP A 228 -43.22 -28.68 -14.70
N LEU A 229 -43.28 -28.15 -13.47
CA LEU A 229 -44.53 -28.04 -12.70
C LEU A 229 -45.58 -27.16 -13.42
N THR A 230 -45.16 -26.11 -14.11
CA THR A 230 -46.07 -25.19 -14.81
C THR A 230 -46.69 -25.86 -16.04
N ILE A 231 -45.93 -26.69 -16.78
CA ILE A 231 -46.44 -27.44 -17.93
C ILE A 231 -47.44 -28.51 -17.47
N THR A 232 -47.16 -29.18 -16.36
CA THR A 232 -48.00 -30.26 -15.81
C THR A 232 -49.36 -29.75 -15.31
N MET A 233 -49.45 -28.49 -14.84
CA MET A 233 -50.73 -27.90 -14.41
C MET A 233 -51.62 -27.45 -15.58
N HIS A 234 -51.05 -27.13 -16.75
CA HIS A 234 -51.84 -26.71 -17.92
C HIS A 234 -52.38 -27.87 -18.78
N THR A 235 -51.96 -29.10 -18.50
CA THR A 235 -52.33 -30.30 -19.28
C THR A 235 -53.43 -31.15 -18.63
N LYS A 236 -54.06 -30.65 -17.56
CA LYS A 236 -55.26 -31.23 -16.94
C LYS A 236 -56.44 -30.29 -17.10
#